data_AF-A0A970II12-F1
#
_entry.id   AF-A0A970II12-F1
#
_cell.length_a   1.000
_cell.length_b   1.000
_cell.length_c   1.000
_cell.angle_alpha   90.00
_cell.angle_beta   90.00
_cell.angle_gamma   90.00
#
_symmetry.space_group_name_H-M   'P 1'
#
loop_
_entity.id
_entity.type
_entity.pdbx_description
1 polymer ?
#
loop_
_entity_poly.entity_id
_entity_poly.type
_entity_poly.pdbx_seq_one_letter_code
_entity_poly.pdbx_strand_id
1 'polypeptide(L)'
;MDAILSIRNLDKRFGRRKVIDDISFDVLPGEVFGFLGPNGAGKTTTIKMVMGFLAPDAGTIRIGGCDLRKDYEKAMAQLGGIVENPEMYMDLSGQVNLEMYARLHGNVSRERIREAVALVGMENRIREKVKKYSLGMKQRVGLAQAILHRPRLLILDEPTNGLDPAGIRELRDILKRLAHEEGVA
;
A
#
# COMPACT_ATOMS: atom_id res chain seq x y z
N MET A 1 19.70 -0.62 12.23
CA MET A 1 18.36 -0.03 12.02
C MET A 1 17.37 -1.16 12.13
N ASP A 2 16.28 -0.96 12.87
CA ASP A 2 15.25 -1.99 13.00
C ASP A 2 14.42 -2.08 11.72
N ALA A 3 14.01 -3.29 11.34
CA ALA A 3 13.20 -3.52 10.16
C ALA A 3 11.80 -2.90 10.30
N ILE A 4 11.30 -2.31 9.21
CA ILE A 4 9.91 -1.83 9.12
C ILE A 4 8.96 -3.00 8.92
N LEU A 5 9.31 -3.95 8.07
CA LEU A 5 8.57 -5.20 7.92
C LEU A 5 9.49 -6.34 8.31
N SER A 6 9.03 -7.22 9.19
CA SER A 6 9.75 -8.46 9.53
C SER A 6 8.80 -9.63 9.41
N ILE A 7 9.16 -10.57 8.54
CA ILE A 7 8.44 -11.83 8.35
C ILE A 7 9.35 -12.96 8.82
N ARG A 8 8.82 -13.86 9.66
CA ARG A 8 9.55 -15.04 10.16
C ARG A 8 8.70 -16.29 10.04
N ASN A 9 9.27 -17.29 9.39
CA ASN A 9 8.73 -18.64 9.23
C ASN A 9 7.27 -18.67 8.80
N LEU A 10 6.93 -17.83 7.83
CA LEU A 10 5.54 -17.67 7.42
C LEU A 10 5.11 -18.84 6.56
N ASP A 11 3.97 -19.43 6.91
CA ASP A 11 3.39 -20.56 6.19
C ASP A 11 1.91 -20.29 5.88
N LYS A 12 1.48 -20.74 4.70
CA LYS A 12 0.07 -20.72 4.32
C LYS A 12 -0.33 -21.88 3.43
N ARG A 13 -1.43 -22.53 3.78
CA ARG A 13 -2.07 -23.62 3.05
C ARG A 13 -3.52 -23.29 2.76
N PHE A 14 -4.00 -23.79 1.63
CA PHE A 14 -5.42 -23.85 1.29
C PHE A 14 -5.79 -25.30 1.00
N GLY A 15 -6.52 -25.92 1.92
CA GLY A 15 -6.74 -27.36 1.91
C GLY A 15 -5.41 -28.12 1.90
N ARG A 16 -5.18 -28.91 0.85
CA ARG A 16 -3.95 -29.70 0.70
C ARG A 16 -2.77 -28.91 0.11
N ARG A 17 -3.02 -27.77 -0.56
CA ARG A 17 -1.99 -27.02 -1.26
C ARG A 17 -1.26 -26.08 -0.31
N LYS A 18 0.07 -26.23 -0.21
CA LYS A 18 0.95 -25.25 0.43
C LYS A 18 1.23 -24.13 -0.57
N VAL A 19 0.84 -22.91 -0.24
CA VAL A 19 1.03 -21.72 -1.09
C VAL A 19 2.23 -20.91 -0.63
N ILE A 20 2.43 -20.81 0.69
CA ILE A 20 3.61 -20.19 1.29
C ILE A 20 4.30 -21.23 2.16
N ASP A 21 5.62 -21.34 2.00
CA ASP A 21 6.48 -22.35 2.62
C ASP A 21 7.68 -21.68 3.29
N ASP A 22 7.60 -21.53 4.62
CA ASP A 22 8.67 -21.05 5.50
C ASP A 22 9.42 -19.79 5.01
N ILE A 23 8.69 -18.74 4.60
CA ILE A 23 9.35 -17.52 4.13
C ILE A 23 9.78 -16.63 5.31
N SER A 24 11.00 -16.10 5.22
CA SER A 24 11.57 -15.17 6.20
C SER A 24 12.39 -14.10 5.51
N PHE A 25 12.08 -12.83 5.77
CA PHE A 25 12.86 -11.69 5.30
C PHE A 25 12.53 -10.44 6.10
N ASP A 26 13.37 -9.41 5.95
CA ASP A 26 13.17 -8.08 6.50
C ASP A 26 13.13 -7.04 5.38
N VAL A 27 12.41 -5.95 5.62
CA VAL A 27 12.47 -4.72 4.81
C VAL A 27 12.86 -3.57 5.73
N LEU A 28 13.89 -2.83 5.34
CA LEU A 28 14.47 -1.75 6.12
C LEU A 28 13.78 -0.41 5.82
N PRO A 29 13.87 0.59 6.73
CA PRO A 29 13.37 1.93 6.46
C PRO A 29 13.97 2.53 5.17
N GLY A 30 13.13 3.14 4.33
CA GLY A 30 13.56 3.76 3.07
C GLY A 30 13.98 2.76 1.97
N GLU A 31 13.72 1.47 2.14
CA GLU A 31 14.04 0.44 1.16
C GLU A 31 12.88 0.21 0.19
N VAL A 32 13.13 0.35 -1.12
CA VAL A 32 12.17 -0.08 -2.14
C VAL A 32 12.38 -1.56 -2.43
N PHE A 33 11.56 -2.42 -1.81
CA PHE A 33 11.66 -3.88 -1.92
C PHE A 33 10.77 -4.46 -3.03
N GLY A 34 11.36 -5.21 -3.96
CA GLY A 34 10.63 -5.89 -5.04
C GLY A 34 10.37 -7.36 -4.72
N PHE A 35 9.11 -7.74 -4.50
CA PHE A 35 8.73 -9.15 -4.27
C PHE A 35 8.31 -9.83 -5.58
N LEU A 36 9.26 -10.47 -6.25
CA LEU A 36 9.13 -10.98 -7.62
C LEU A 36 8.94 -12.51 -7.67
N GLY A 37 8.22 -12.98 -8.68
CA GLY A 37 7.97 -14.40 -8.92
C GLY A 37 6.87 -14.63 -9.96
N PRO A 38 6.70 -15.85 -10.48
CA PRO A 38 5.66 -16.16 -11.46
C PRO A 38 4.25 -16.06 -10.85
N ASN A 39 3.23 -16.14 -11.72
CA ASN A 39 1.84 -16.19 -11.29
C ASN A 39 1.59 -17.45 -10.45
N GLY A 40 0.92 -17.29 -9.31
CA GLY A 40 0.68 -18.39 -8.37
C GLY A 40 1.85 -18.72 -7.44
N ALA A 41 2.94 -17.95 -7.45
CA ALA A 41 4.07 -18.09 -6.51
C ALA A 41 3.75 -17.64 -5.06
N GLY A 42 2.52 -17.18 -4.80
CA GLY A 42 2.10 -16.74 -3.46
C GLY A 42 2.29 -15.25 -3.16
N LYS A 43 2.76 -14.43 -4.11
CA LYS A 43 2.98 -12.98 -3.93
C LYS A 43 1.80 -12.25 -3.29
N THR A 44 0.64 -12.27 -3.96
CA THR A 44 -0.60 -11.66 -3.47
C THR A 44 -1.08 -12.31 -2.17
N THR A 45 -0.83 -13.60 -1.95
CA THR A 45 -1.16 -14.28 -0.69
C THR A 45 -0.34 -13.71 0.47
N THR A 46 0.97 -13.51 0.29
CA THR A 46 1.84 -12.86 1.27
C THR A 46 1.40 -11.43 1.53
N ILE A 47 1.14 -10.64 0.48
CA ILE A 47 0.65 -9.27 0.59
C ILE A 47 -0.65 -9.21 1.42
N LYS A 48 -1.62 -10.08 1.10
CA LYS A 48 -2.89 -10.17 1.85
C LYS A 48 -2.67 -10.55 3.31
N MET A 49 -1.65 -11.34 3.65
CA MET A 49 -1.31 -11.64 5.04
C MET A 49 -0.68 -10.46 5.76
N VAL A 50 0.24 -9.73 5.11
CA VAL A 50 0.87 -8.54 5.69
C VAL A 50 -0.16 -7.43 5.93
N MET A 51 -1.14 -7.28 5.02
CA MET A 51 -2.23 -6.31 5.15
C MET A 51 -3.37 -6.77 6.06
N GLY A 52 -3.24 -7.93 6.72
CA GLY A 52 -4.23 -8.42 7.68
C GLY A 52 -5.51 -9.00 7.07
N PHE A 53 -5.63 -9.05 5.74
CA PHE A 53 -6.79 -9.64 5.05
C PHE A 53 -6.82 -11.18 5.12
N LEU A 54 -5.69 -11.80 5.44
CA LEU A 54 -5.56 -13.24 5.55
C LEU A 54 -4.69 -13.60 6.75
N ALA A 55 -5.14 -14.49 7.62
CA ALA A 55 -4.30 -15.00 8.70
C ALA A 55 -3.29 -16.03 8.15
N PRO A 56 -2.00 -15.97 8.53
CA PRO A 56 -1.06 -17.07 8.26
C PRO A 56 -1.42 -18.31 9.07
N ASP A 57 -0.99 -19.48 8.63
CA ASP A 57 -1.18 -20.71 9.41
C ASP A 57 -0.09 -20.85 10.49
N ALA A 58 1.14 -20.47 10.16
CA ALA A 58 2.27 -20.38 11.07
C ALA A 58 3.16 -19.18 10.72
N GLY A 59 4.08 -18.85 11.64
CA GLY A 59 4.98 -17.71 11.52
C GLY A 59 4.46 -16.42 12.15
N THR A 60 5.28 -15.38 12.03
CA THR A 60 5.01 -14.05 12.59
C THR A 60 5.28 -12.96 11.56
N ILE A 61 4.46 -11.91 11.63
CA ILE A 61 4.61 -10.69 10.84
C ILE A 61 4.66 -9.53 11.83
N ARG A 62 5.68 -8.69 11.72
CA ARG A 62 5.81 -7.46 12.51
C ARG A 62 5.92 -6.26 11.58
N ILE A 63 5.21 -5.18 11.91
CA ILE A 63 5.23 -3.92 11.19
C ILE A 63 5.63 -2.82 12.17
N GLY A 64 6.76 -2.15 11.90
CA GLY A 64 7.33 -1.12 12.76
C GLY A 64 7.54 -1.56 14.20
N GLY A 65 7.94 -2.83 14.40
CA GLY A 65 8.13 -3.45 15.72
C GLY A 65 6.88 -4.06 16.35
N CYS A 66 5.68 -3.70 15.88
CA CYS A 66 4.40 -4.22 16.37
C CYS A 66 4.09 -5.59 15.77
N ASP A 67 3.69 -6.56 16.60
CA ASP A 67 3.24 -7.87 16.12
C ASP A 67 1.84 -7.75 15.51
N LEU A 68 1.64 -8.17 14.26
CA LEU A 68 0.39 -7.98 13.54
C LEU A 68 -0.81 -8.68 14.21
N ARG A 69 -0.58 -9.80 14.91
CA ARG A 69 -1.66 -10.54 15.59
C ARG A 69 -1.98 -9.96 16.97
N LYS A 70 -0.98 -9.44 17.69
CA LYS A 70 -1.15 -8.92 19.06
C LYS A 70 -1.46 -7.42 19.11
N ASP A 71 -0.88 -6.65 18.21
CA ASP A 71 -0.90 -5.20 18.16
C ASP A 71 -1.50 -4.71 16.83
N TYR A 72 -2.57 -5.35 16.35
CA TYR A 72 -3.14 -5.16 15.01
C TYR A 72 -3.35 -3.68 14.64
N GLU A 73 -4.04 -2.92 15.50
CA GLU A 73 -4.33 -1.50 15.22
C GLU A 73 -3.05 -0.65 15.08
N LYS A 74 -2.04 -0.90 15.94
CA LYS A 74 -0.75 -0.19 15.89
C LYS A 74 0.07 -0.60 14.67
N ALA A 75 -0.01 -1.86 14.26
CA ALA A 75 0.65 -2.35 13.06
C ALA A 75 0.00 -1.74 11.80
N MET A 76 -1.33 -1.78 11.71
CA MET A 76 -2.08 -1.26 10.55
C MET A 76 -2.03 0.26 10.43
N ALA A 77 -1.95 1.00 11.55
CA ALA A 77 -1.75 2.45 11.52
C ALA A 77 -0.43 2.87 10.85
N GLN A 78 0.54 1.95 10.75
CA GLN A 78 1.84 2.18 10.11
C GLN A 78 1.87 1.72 8.65
N LEU A 79 0.83 1.03 8.18
CA LEU A 79 0.75 0.47 6.83
C LEU A 79 -0.20 1.30 5.96
N GLY A 80 0.25 1.63 4.76
CA GLY A 80 -0.59 2.06 3.65
C GLY A 80 -0.48 1.05 2.52
N GLY A 81 -1.52 0.88 1.71
CA GLY A 81 -1.36 0.01 0.56
C GLY A 81 -2.53 -0.05 -0.40
N ILE A 82 -2.22 -0.64 -1.55
CA ILE A 82 -3.15 -0.93 -2.64
C ILE A 82 -2.96 -2.40 -2.99
N VAL A 83 -4.01 -3.20 -2.85
CA VAL A 83 -4.06 -4.58 -3.32
C VAL A 83 -5.01 -4.62 -4.50
N GLU A 84 -4.58 -5.22 -5.61
CA GLU A 84 -5.35 -5.28 -6.85
C GLU A 84 -5.66 -3.88 -7.40
N ASN A 85 -6.81 -3.29 -7.07
CA ASN A 85 -7.19 -1.94 -7.52
C ASN A 85 -7.69 -1.09 -6.35
N PRO A 86 -7.41 0.23 -6.35
CA PRO A 86 -7.97 1.12 -5.35
C PRO A 86 -9.48 1.25 -5.55
N GLU A 87 -10.25 0.81 -4.56
CA GLU A 87 -11.69 0.98 -4.55
C GLU A 87 -12.07 2.37 -4.04
N MET A 88 -12.92 3.04 -4.81
CA MET A 88 -13.41 4.38 -4.53
C MET A 88 -14.87 4.49 -4.95
N TYR A 89 -15.61 5.38 -4.29
CA TYR A 89 -16.98 5.70 -4.67
C TYR A 89 -16.99 6.45 -6.00
N MET A 90 -17.46 5.75 -7.03
CA MET A 90 -17.41 6.17 -8.44
C MET A 90 -18.19 7.46 -8.75
N ASP A 91 -19.29 7.68 -8.04
CA ASP A 91 -20.14 8.87 -8.23
C ASP A 91 -19.69 10.10 -7.44
N LEU A 92 -18.71 9.93 -6.55
CA LEU A 92 -18.08 11.01 -5.78
C LEU A 92 -16.79 11.46 -6.46
N SER A 93 -16.32 12.66 -6.11
CA SER A 93 -15.04 13.14 -6.62
C SER A 93 -13.86 12.45 -5.94
N GLY A 94 -12.68 12.47 -6.56
CA GLY A 94 -11.46 12.01 -5.92
C GLY A 94 -11.22 12.74 -4.59
N GLN A 95 -11.49 14.04 -4.54
CA GLN A 95 -11.35 14.86 -3.34
C GLN A 95 -12.26 14.35 -2.21
N VAL A 96 -13.53 14.08 -2.50
CA VAL A 96 -14.47 13.59 -1.47
C VAL A 96 -14.07 12.19 -1.00
N ASN A 97 -13.57 11.32 -1.89
CA ASN A 97 -13.02 10.01 -1.50
C ASN A 97 -11.85 10.15 -0.53
N LEU A 98 -10.88 11.02 -0.83
CA LEU A 98 -9.74 11.28 0.06
C LEU A 98 -10.17 11.91 1.40
N GLU A 99 -11.13 12.84 1.39
CA GLU A 99 -11.66 13.44 2.62
C GLU A 99 -12.40 12.42 3.50
N MET A 100 -13.11 11.45 2.91
CA MET A 100 -13.72 10.36 3.67
C MET A 100 -12.66 9.45 4.28
N TYR A 101 -11.65 9.06 3.52
CA TYR A 101 -10.56 8.22 4.02
C TYR A 101 -9.76 8.91 5.14
N ALA A 102 -9.48 10.20 4.97
CA ALA A 102 -8.81 11.03 5.97
C ALA A 102 -9.51 11.03 7.34
N ARG A 103 -10.85 10.95 7.37
CA ARG A 103 -11.63 10.88 8.62
C ARG A 103 -11.48 9.53 9.32
N LEU A 104 -11.34 8.44 8.57
CA LEU A 104 -11.13 7.10 9.12
C LEU A 104 -9.77 6.96 9.81
N HIS A 105 -8.75 7.68 9.33
CA HIS A 105 -7.39 7.64 9.87
C HIS A 105 -7.08 8.80 10.83
N GLY A 106 -8.02 9.16 11.71
CA GLY A 106 -7.77 10.11 12.79
C GLY A 106 -7.73 11.58 12.37
N ASN A 107 -8.52 11.96 11.36
CA ASN A 107 -8.67 13.33 10.85
C ASN A 107 -7.38 13.93 10.25
N VAL A 108 -6.87 13.28 9.21
CA VAL A 108 -5.79 13.83 8.37
C VAL A 108 -6.15 15.25 7.90
N SER A 109 -5.21 16.18 8.01
CA SER A 109 -5.47 17.60 7.71
C SER A 109 -5.80 17.81 6.23
N ARG A 110 -6.59 18.85 5.93
CA ARG A 110 -6.85 19.26 4.53
C ARG A 110 -5.57 19.62 3.78
N GLU A 111 -4.58 20.13 4.50
CA GLU A 111 -3.25 20.42 3.93
C GLU A 111 -2.57 19.14 3.46
N ARG A 112 -2.58 18.09 4.29
CA ARG A 112 -2.01 16.79 3.91
C ARG A 112 -2.73 16.16 2.72
N ILE A 113 -4.05 16.33 2.61
CA ILE A 113 -4.79 15.89 1.41
C ILE A 113 -4.29 16.64 0.17
N ARG A 114 -4.09 17.97 0.26
CA ARG A 114 -3.54 18.75 -0.87
C ARG A 114 -2.12 18.30 -1.23
N GLU A 115 -1.25 18.06 -0.26
CA GLU A 115 0.10 17.52 -0.47
C GLU A 115 0.06 16.19 -1.22
N ALA A 116 -0.77 15.24 -0.77
CA ALA A 116 -0.88 13.92 -1.38
C ALA A 116 -1.42 13.99 -2.82
N VAL A 117 -2.42 14.85 -3.07
CA VAL A 117 -2.96 15.09 -4.41
C VAL A 117 -1.91 15.70 -5.33
N ALA A 118 -1.10 16.63 -4.82
CA ALA A 118 -0.03 17.25 -5.59
C ALA A 118 1.11 16.27 -5.91
N LEU A 119 1.47 15.42 -4.95
CA LEU A 119 2.50 14.40 -5.15
C LEU A 119 2.17 13.46 -6.32
N VAL A 120 0.88 13.15 -6.50
CA VAL A 120 0.42 12.25 -7.57
C VAL A 120 -0.02 12.98 -8.85
N GLY A 121 0.08 14.32 -8.88
CA GLY A 121 -0.24 15.16 -10.05
C GLY A 121 -1.74 15.21 -10.40
N MET A 122 -2.62 15.20 -9.39
CA MET A 122 -4.07 15.14 -9.60
C MET A 122 -4.82 16.46 -9.32
N GLU A 123 -4.13 17.57 -9.03
CA GLU A 123 -4.72 18.84 -8.60
C GLU A 123 -5.80 19.35 -9.54
N ASN A 124 -5.56 19.25 -10.85
CA ASN A 124 -6.45 19.74 -11.90
C ASN A 124 -7.70 18.87 -12.12
N ARG A 125 -7.72 17.65 -11.57
CA ARG A 125 -8.75 16.63 -11.85
C ARG A 125 -9.43 16.11 -10.58
N ILE A 126 -8.89 16.39 -9.39
CA ILE A 126 -9.34 15.78 -8.13
C ILE A 126 -10.80 16.07 -7.79
N ARG A 127 -11.37 17.16 -8.32
CA ARG A 127 -12.77 17.55 -8.13
C ARG A 127 -13.75 16.86 -9.08
N GLU A 128 -13.27 16.20 -10.13
CA GLU A 128 -14.14 15.43 -11.02
C GLU A 128 -14.56 14.10 -10.37
N LYS A 129 -15.71 13.56 -10.80
CA LYS A 129 -16.19 12.26 -10.33
C LYS A 129 -15.25 11.13 -10.76
N VAL A 130 -14.99 10.19 -9.86
CA VAL A 130 -14.06 9.06 -10.09
C VAL A 130 -14.47 8.21 -11.30
N LYS A 131 -15.76 8.12 -11.63
CA LYS A 131 -16.23 7.42 -12.85
C LYS A 131 -15.71 8.00 -14.17
N LYS A 132 -15.20 9.24 -14.17
CA LYS A 132 -14.57 9.87 -15.34
C LYS A 132 -13.06 9.60 -15.44
N TYR A 133 -12.46 8.99 -14.40
CA TYR A 133 -11.03 8.73 -14.36
C TYR A 133 -10.65 7.53 -15.22
N SER A 134 -9.52 7.66 -15.91
CA SER A 134 -8.80 6.51 -16.47
C SER A 134 -8.31 5.58 -15.36
N LEU A 135 -7.90 4.36 -15.70
CA LEU A 135 -7.31 3.44 -14.72
C LEU A 135 -6.07 4.06 -14.04
N GLY A 136 -5.17 4.68 -14.80
CA GLY A 136 -4.00 5.37 -14.23
C GLY A 136 -4.35 6.53 -13.30
N MET A 137 -5.41 7.30 -13.60
CA MET A 137 -5.89 8.35 -12.69
C MET A 137 -6.45 7.75 -11.39
N LYS A 138 -7.15 6.61 -11.45
CA LYS A 138 -7.61 5.89 -10.26
C LYS A 138 -6.43 5.38 -9.43
N GLN A 139 -5.40 4.85 -10.07
CA GLN A 139 -4.18 4.41 -9.39
C GLN A 139 -3.45 5.56 -8.68
N ARG A 140 -3.34 6.73 -9.34
CA ARG A 140 -2.76 7.93 -8.72
C ARG A 140 -3.53 8.37 -7.48
N VAL A 141 -4.86 8.43 -7.55
CA VAL A 141 -5.67 8.78 -6.37
C VAL A 141 -5.61 7.69 -5.30
N GLY A 142 -5.55 6.42 -5.69
CA GLY A 142 -5.31 5.31 -4.77
C GLY A 142 -3.95 5.41 -4.05
N LEU A 143 -2.91 5.85 -4.75
CA LEU A 143 -1.61 6.10 -4.15
C LEU A 143 -1.68 7.27 -3.18
N ALA A 144 -2.33 8.37 -3.57
CA ALA A 144 -2.57 9.49 -2.66
C ALA A 144 -3.31 9.03 -1.40
N GLN A 145 -4.35 8.20 -1.54
CA GLN A 145 -5.09 7.60 -0.43
C GLN A 145 -4.17 6.77 0.48
N ALA A 146 -3.38 5.87 -0.09
CA ALA A 146 -2.50 4.96 0.66
C ALA A 146 -1.44 5.69 1.50
N ILE A 147 -1.01 6.89 1.07
CA ILE A 147 0.01 7.68 1.79
C ILE A 147 -0.59 8.75 2.71
N LEU A 148 -1.92 8.94 2.74
CA LEU A 148 -2.55 10.09 3.42
C LEU A 148 -2.12 10.20 4.88
N HIS A 149 -2.13 9.09 5.62
CA HIS A 149 -1.83 9.02 7.05
C HIS A 149 -0.33 8.92 7.36
N ARG A 150 0.55 9.13 6.37
CA ARG A 150 2.02 9.00 6.48
C ARG A 150 2.44 7.63 7.03
N PRO A 151 2.11 6.54 6.30
CA PRO A 151 2.53 5.20 6.71
C PRO A 151 4.06 5.09 6.71
N ARG A 152 4.58 4.17 7.51
CA ARG A 152 6.00 3.78 7.48
C ARG A 152 6.27 2.68 6.46
N LEU A 153 5.25 1.89 6.11
CA LEU A 153 5.29 0.81 5.14
C LEU A 153 4.22 1.04 4.06
N LEU A 154 4.62 1.05 2.79
CA LEU A 154 3.73 1.16 1.65
C LEU A 154 3.75 -0.14 0.83
N ILE A 155 2.62 -0.83 0.75
CA ILE A 155 2.48 -2.05 -0.05
C ILE A 155 1.69 -1.79 -1.31
N LEU A 156 2.25 -2.20 -2.45
CA LEU A 156 1.63 -2.01 -3.76
C LEU A 156 1.65 -3.33 -4.54
N ASP A 157 0.48 -3.89 -4.83
CA ASP A 157 0.34 -5.07 -5.68
C ASP A 157 0.16 -4.64 -7.15
N GLU A 158 1.12 -5.00 -8.00
CA GLU A 158 1.17 -4.67 -9.44
C GLU A 158 0.85 -3.19 -9.78
N PRO A 159 1.53 -2.21 -9.16
CA PRO A 159 1.14 -0.79 -9.26
C PRO A 159 1.35 -0.16 -10.63
N THR A 160 2.03 -0.86 -11.54
CA THR A 160 2.29 -0.39 -12.91
C THR A 160 1.19 -0.78 -13.90
N ASN A 161 0.22 -1.60 -13.50
CA ASN A 161 -0.82 -2.10 -14.41
C ASN A 161 -1.68 -0.98 -14.98
N GLY A 162 -1.80 -0.88 -16.31
CA GLY A 162 -2.62 0.16 -16.94
C GLY A 162 -2.01 1.56 -16.94
N LEU A 163 -0.74 1.69 -16.53
CA LEU A 163 0.06 2.89 -16.78
C LEU A 163 0.79 2.78 -18.12
N ASP A 164 0.94 3.91 -18.79
CA ASP A 164 1.84 4.07 -19.92
C ASP A 164 3.30 4.20 -19.43
N PRO A 165 4.31 4.14 -20.31
CA PRO A 165 5.71 4.23 -19.91
C PRO A 165 6.06 5.51 -19.13
N ALA A 166 5.40 6.63 -19.45
CA ALA A 166 5.56 7.89 -18.72
C ALA A 166 5.01 7.78 -17.29
N GLY A 167 3.80 7.25 -17.12
CA GLY A 167 3.19 7.01 -15.82
C GLY A 167 3.98 6.04 -14.94
N ILE A 168 4.60 5.00 -15.52
CA ILE A 168 5.49 4.09 -14.78
C ILE A 168 6.71 4.83 -14.23
N ARG A 169 7.30 5.72 -15.03
CA ARG A 169 8.43 6.53 -14.59
C ARG A 169 8.04 7.49 -13.47
N GLU A 170 6.91 8.19 -13.62
CA GLU A 170 6.40 9.10 -12.60
C GLU A 170 6.09 8.37 -11.28
N LEU A 171 5.44 7.21 -11.34
CA LEU A 171 5.20 6.37 -10.16
C LEU A 171 6.54 6.02 -9.49
N ARG A 172 7.53 5.56 -10.26
CA ARG A 172 8.85 5.21 -9.72
C ARG A 172 9.53 6.40 -9.04
N ASP A 173 9.39 7.60 -9.60
CA ASP A 173 9.97 8.81 -9.02
C ASP A 173 9.25 9.21 -7.72
N ILE A 174 7.92 9.04 -7.64
CA ILE A 174 7.16 9.20 -6.39
C ILE A 174 7.62 8.19 -5.33
N LEU A 175 7.77 6.91 -5.68
CA LEU A 175 8.19 5.88 -4.71
C LEU A 175 9.60 6.15 -4.17
N LYS A 176 10.54 6.54 -5.04
CA LYS A 176 11.89 6.94 -4.60
C LYS A 176 11.85 8.15 -3.67
N ARG A 177 10.98 9.12 -3.96
CA ARG A 177 10.81 10.31 -3.12
C ARG A 177 10.31 9.94 -1.73
N LEU A 178 9.26 9.13 -1.65
CA LEU A 178 8.72 8.63 -0.38
C LEU A 178 9.78 7.85 0.41
N ALA A 179 10.56 7.01 -0.27
CA ALA A 179 11.60 6.23 0.36
C ALA A 179 12.76 7.08 0.90
N HIS A 180 13.30 8.00 0.10
CA HIS A 180 14.50 8.75 0.46
C HIS A 180 14.22 10.00 1.31
N GLU A 181 13.07 10.67 1.12
CA GLU A 181 12.74 11.90 1.85
C GLU A 181 11.90 11.64 3.10
N GLU A 182 10.98 10.68 3.05
CA GLU A 182 10.05 10.39 4.15
C GLU A 182 10.42 9.11 4.93
N GLY A 183 11.40 8.33 4.45
CA GLY A 183 11.85 7.09 5.10
C GLY A 183 10.84 5.95 5.03
N VAL A 184 9.86 6.05 4.13
CA VAL A 184 8.85 5.01 3.89
C VAL A 184 9.52 3.80 3.24
N ALA A 185 9.27 2.61 3.79
CA ALA A 185 9.64 1.35 3.14
C ALA A 185 8.57 0.94 2.14
#